data_AF-A0A817CUC6-F1
#
_entry.id   AF-A0A817CUC6-F1
#
_cell.length_a   1.000
_cell.length_b   1.000
_cell.length_c   1.000
_cell.angle_alpha   90.00
_cell.angle_beta   90.00
_cell.angle_gamma   90.00
#
_symmetry.space_group_name_H-M   'P 1'
#
loop_
_entity.id
_entity.type
_entity.pdbx_description
1 polymer ?
#
loop_
_entity_poly.entity_id
_entity_poly.type
_entity_poly.pdbx_seq_one_letter_code
_entity_poly.pdbx_strand_id
1 'polypeptide(L)'
;MTAANMFWLDNLHDCNLDRSLPLPFDRFRLSEEHRTGRGTSVSFNLGEELSRAFSTYASSHDVTIEQLALMSYYAFLFKVTNGENDLCIGMNTDGRYKEELMSVIGMFVNAIPLRCQLDPHWSFHQLIDHVKEVIRNSLQYSYFPLQRILTQHPQATKPIFLETSFEFQSYYSKSSKTELMIGDARLFAAPISLKIDIWINYHVPSMHQSTCSIE
;
A
#
# COMPACT_ATOMS: atom_id res chain seq x y z
N MET A 1 6.05 9.53 -28.08
CA MET A 1 6.02 9.34 -26.61
C MET A 1 4.55 9.27 -26.19
N THR A 2 4.11 8.26 -25.43
CA THR A 2 2.68 8.14 -25.04
C THR A 2 2.35 9.08 -23.85
N ALA A 3 1.07 9.40 -23.65
CA ALA A 3 0.63 10.20 -22.50
C ALA A 3 1.06 9.61 -21.15
N ALA A 4 0.93 8.28 -20.99
CA ALA A 4 1.40 7.57 -19.79
C ALA A 4 2.91 7.73 -19.58
N ASN A 5 3.70 7.62 -20.66
CA ASN A 5 5.16 7.76 -20.56
C ASN A 5 5.56 9.17 -20.11
N MET A 6 4.88 10.21 -20.60
CA MET A 6 5.12 11.59 -20.18
C MET A 6 4.72 11.83 -18.72
N PHE A 7 3.56 11.29 -18.31
CA PHE A 7 3.12 11.38 -16.92
C PHE A 7 4.13 10.77 -15.95
N TRP A 8 4.60 9.54 -16.21
CA TRP A 8 5.56 8.88 -15.32
C TRP A 8 6.92 9.59 -15.29
N LEU A 9 7.38 10.11 -16.43
CA LEU A 9 8.59 10.94 -16.49
C LEU A 9 8.45 12.18 -15.62
N ASP A 10 7.34 12.90 -15.76
CA ASP A 10 7.09 14.15 -15.04
C ASP A 10 6.88 13.91 -13.53
N ASN A 11 6.06 12.93 -13.16
CA ASN A 11 5.73 12.64 -11.76
C ASN A 11 6.94 12.17 -10.93
N LEU A 12 7.94 11.57 -11.59
CA LEU A 12 9.10 10.96 -10.93
C LEU A 12 10.44 11.65 -11.25
N HIS A 13 10.46 12.75 -12.02
CA HIS A 13 11.69 13.34 -12.57
C HIS A 13 12.76 13.68 -11.52
N ASP A 14 12.35 14.17 -10.35
CA ASP A 14 13.17 14.55 -9.20
C ASP A 14 13.00 13.59 -8.02
N CYS A 15 12.24 12.51 -8.19
CA CYS A 15 12.09 11.48 -7.18
C CYS A 15 13.35 10.61 -7.14
N ASN A 16 14.00 10.53 -5.99
CA ASN A 16 15.10 9.60 -5.79
C ASN A 16 14.56 8.19 -5.55
N LEU A 17 14.29 7.48 -6.65
CA LEU A 17 13.79 6.10 -6.63
C LEU A 17 14.81 5.09 -6.08
N ASP A 18 16.05 5.48 -5.82
CA ASP A 18 17.09 4.66 -5.18
C ASP A 18 17.23 4.92 -3.67
N ARG A 19 16.55 5.94 -3.14
CA ARG A 19 16.64 6.30 -1.73
C ARG A 19 15.63 5.49 -0.94
N SER A 20 16.14 4.64 -0.05
CA SER A 20 15.33 4.00 0.99
C SER A 20 14.69 5.06 1.88
N LEU A 21 13.41 4.87 2.21
CA LEU A 21 12.77 5.64 3.27
C LEU A 21 13.50 5.35 4.60
N PRO A 22 13.74 6.37 5.45
CA PRO A 22 14.42 6.20 6.73
C PRO A 22 13.45 5.64 7.78
N LEU A 23 12.93 4.44 7.54
CA LEU A 23 12.04 3.76 8.46
C LEU A 23 12.79 3.35 9.74
N PRO A 24 12.16 3.40 10.92
CA PRO A 24 12.79 2.95 12.15
C PRO A 24 12.89 1.42 12.14
N PHE A 25 14.11 0.91 12.00
CA PHE A 25 14.38 -0.53 12.05
C PHE A 25 14.91 -0.95 13.42
N ASP A 26 14.36 -2.03 13.99
CA ASP A 26 14.84 -2.61 15.24
C ASP A 26 16.22 -3.29 15.10
N ARG A 27 16.64 -3.59 13.86
CA ARG A 27 17.86 -4.33 13.54
C ARG A 27 18.53 -3.75 12.30
N PHE A 28 19.82 -4.04 12.13
CA PHE A 28 20.53 -3.70 10.90
C PHE A 28 19.82 -4.29 9.68
N ARG A 29 19.62 -3.41 8.70
CA ARG A 29 19.09 -3.81 7.40
C ARG A 29 20.11 -4.72 6.73
N LEU A 30 19.67 -5.93 6.38
CA LEU A 30 20.49 -6.85 5.59
C LEU A 30 20.75 -6.25 4.21
N SER A 31 21.96 -6.45 3.68
CA SER A 31 22.22 -6.16 2.27
C SER A 31 21.38 -7.07 1.40
N GLU A 32 21.20 -6.67 0.15
CA GLU A 32 20.31 -7.35 -0.78
C GLU A 32 20.64 -8.82 -1.02
N GLU A 33 21.92 -9.12 -1.21
CA GLU A 33 22.43 -10.48 -1.38
C GLU A 33 22.07 -11.39 -0.21
N HIS A 34 21.81 -10.81 0.96
CA HIS A 34 21.45 -11.52 2.18
C HIS A 34 19.96 -11.42 2.52
N ARG A 35 19.10 -10.88 1.64
CA ARG A 35 17.65 -10.86 1.88
C ARG A 35 17.11 -12.27 1.95
N THR A 36 16.58 -12.63 3.11
CA THR A 36 16.08 -14.00 3.37
C THR A 36 14.66 -14.25 2.91
N GLY A 37 13.91 -13.21 2.50
CA GLY A 37 12.48 -13.29 2.21
C GLY A 37 11.59 -13.59 3.43
N ARG A 38 12.18 -13.71 4.64
CA ARG A 38 11.43 -13.94 5.87
C ARG A 38 10.71 -12.66 6.30
N GLY A 39 9.42 -12.80 6.55
CA GLY A 39 8.56 -11.75 7.08
C GLY A 39 7.59 -12.30 8.11
N THR A 40 6.83 -11.40 8.72
CA THR A 40 5.63 -11.72 9.50
C THR A 40 4.52 -10.76 9.10
N SER A 41 3.28 -11.12 9.39
CA SER A 41 2.13 -10.25 9.20
C SER A 41 1.56 -9.85 10.56
N VAL A 42 1.16 -8.58 10.67
CA VAL A 42 0.39 -8.08 11.80
C VAL A 42 -0.96 -7.65 11.26
N SER A 43 -2.05 -8.09 11.88
CA SER A 43 -3.40 -7.75 11.46
C SER A 43 -4.18 -7.23 12.65
N PHE A 44 -4.98 -6.20 12.42
CA PHE A 44 -5.83 -5.58 13.43
C PHE A 44 -7.15 -5.13 12.79
N ASN A 45 -8.19 -5.01 13.63
CA ASN A 45 -9.48 -4.49 13.22
C ASN A 45 -9.66 -3.09 13.81
N LEU A 46 -10.28 -2.18 13.05
CA LEU A 46 -10.54 -0.81 13.53
C LEU A 46 -11.62 -0.77 14.64
N GLY A 47 -12.40 -1.83 14.81
CA GLY A 47 -13.55 -1.84 15.71
C GLY A 47 -14.75 -1.09 15.13
N GLU A 48 -15.95 -1.36 15.64
CA GLU A 48 -17.18 -0.88 15.01
C GLU A 48 -17.30 0.65 15.00
N GLU A 49 -16.97 1.30 16.12
CA GLU A 49 -17.07 2.75 16.27
C GLU A 49 -16.17 3.48 15.27
N LEU A 50 -14.89 3.11 15.21
CA LEU A 50 -13.94 3.72 14.30
C LEU A 50 -14.26 3.39 12.85
N SER A 51 -14.65 2.15 12.52
CA SER A 51 -15.09 1.79 11.16
C SER A 51 -16.28 2.63 10.70
N ARG A 52 -17.24 2.90 11.60
CA ARG A 52 -18.39 3.76 11.32
C ARG A 52 -17.94 5.20 11.10
N ALA A 53 -17.12 5.75 11.99
CA ALA A 53 -16.57 7.10 11.85
C ALA A 53 -15.80 7.27 10.54
N PHE A 54 -14.97 6.27 10.17
CA PHE A 54 -14.20 6.24 8.93
C PHE A 54 -15.11 6.26 7.70
N SER A 55 -16.17 5.43 7.69
CA SER A 55 -17.15 5.37 6.60
C SER A 55 -17.97 6.66 6.48
N THR A 56 -18.38 7.23 7.62
CA THR A 56 -19.12 8.49 7.66
C THR A 56 -18.26 9.65 7.16
N TYR A 57 -16.99 9.73 7.59
CA TYR A 57 -16.05 10.74 7.11
C TYR A 57 -15.84 10.62 5.60
N ALA A 58 -15.60 9.40 5.11
CA ALA A 58 -15.40 9.13 3.70
C ALA A 58 -16.59 9.63 2.85
N SER A 59 -17.80 9.27 3.30
CA SER A 59 -19.04 9.65 2.62
C SER A 59 -19.33 11.16 2.67
N SER A 60 -18.97 11.84 3.76
CA SER A 60 -19.24 13.29 3.91
C SER A 60 -18.27 14.20 3.17
N HIS A 61 -17.08 13.70 2.81
CA HIS A 61 -16.03 14.47 2.13
C HIS A 61 -15.80 14.02 0.68
N ASP A 62 -16.70 13.19 0.14
CA ASP A 62 -16.60 12.64 -1.22
C ASP A 62 -15.24 11.95 -1.46
N VAL A 63 -14.84 11.10 -0.52
CA VAL A 63 -13.60 10.31 -0.59
C VAL A 63 -13.89 8.83 -0.41
N THR A 64 -13.11 7.97 -1.05
CA THR A 64 -13.21 6.52 -0.86
C THR A 64 -12.51 6.11 0.44
N ILE A 65 -12.90 4.95 0.98
CA ILE A 65 -12.22 4.34 2.13
C ILE A 65 -10.73 4.10 1.81
N GLU A 66 -10.42 3.71 0.57
CA GLU A 66 -9.05 3.54 0.08
C GLU A 66 -8.25 4.84 0.17
N GLN A 67 -8.81 5.95 -0.34
CA GLN A 67 -8.15 7.27 -0.30
C GLN A 67 -7.89 7.71 1.14
N LEU A 68 -8.85 7.51 2.04
CA LEU A 68 -8.72 7.86 3.44
C LEU A 68 -7.68 6.99 4.16
N ALA A 69 -7.65 5.70 3.87
CA ALA A 69 -6.67 4.76 4.42
C ALA A 69 -5.26 5.02 3.89
N LEU A 70 -5.13 5.31 2.60
CA LEU A 70 -3.87 5.69 1.95
C LEU A 70 -3.32 6.98 2.55
N MET A 71 -4.17 8.00 2.74
CA MET A 71 -3.76 9.24 3.40
C MET A 71 -3.28 8.98 4.83
N SER A 72 -4.01 8.15 5.59
CA SER A 72 -3.61 7.75 6.95
C SER A 72 -2.25 7.04 6.95
N TYR A 73 -1.97 6.24 5.91
CA TYR A 73 -0.68 5.58 5.72
C TYR A 73 0.45 6.57 5.41
N TYR A 74 0.24 7.56 4.53
CA TYR A 74 1.23 8.62 4.31
C TYR A 74 1.48 9.46 5.56
N ALA A 75 0.45 9.82 6.32
CA ALA A 75 0.59 10.53 7.58
C ALA A 75 1.37 9.69 8.62
N PHE A 76 1.14 8.38 8.66
CA PHE A 76 1.93 7.46 9.48
C PHE A 76 3.39 7.44 9.03
N LEU A 77 3.66 7.27 7.73
CA LEU A 77 5.01 7.26 7.16
C LEU A 77 5.76 8.55 7.49
N PHE A 78 5.16 9.72 7.23
CA PHE A 78 5.71 11.04 7.57
C PHE A 78 6.15 11.12 9.04
N LYS A 79 5.33 10.58 9.95
CA LYS A 79 5.64 10.60 11.38
C LYS A 79 6.78 9.66 11.73
N VAL A 80 6.81 8.44 11.20
CA VAL A 80 7.86 7.45 11.53
C VAL A 80 9.19 7.74 10.86
N THR A 81 9.19 8.45 9.73
CA THR A 81 10.41 8.93 9.04
C THR A 81 10.90 10.27 9.56
N ASN A 82 10.36 10.75 10.68
CA ASN A 82 10.74 12.00 11.33
C ASN A 82 10.60 13.24 10.42
N GLY A 83 9.49 13.31 9.68
CA GLY A 83 9.12 14.46 8.86
C GLY A 83 9.58 14.39 7.40
N GLU A 84 10.01 13.22 6.90
CA GLU A 84 10.28 13.06 5.46
C GLU A 84 9.01 13.34 4.68
N ASN A 85 9.09 14.32 3.78
CA ASN A 85 7.93 14.88 3.11
C ASN A 85 7.83 14.50 1.63
N ASP A 86 8.84 13.88 1.03
CA ASP A 86 8.75 13.26 -0.31
C ASP A 86 8.73 11.74 -0.15
N LEU A 87 7.52 11.16 -0.21
CA LEU A 87 7.30 9.74 0.07
C LEU A 87 6.87 9.01 -1.20
N CYS A 88 7.65 8.02 -1.60
CA CYS A 88 7.32 7.15 -2.73
C CYS A 88 7.14 5.71 -2.22
N ILE A 89 5.93 5.17 -2.41
CA ILE A 89 5.53 3.83 -1.96
C ILE A 89 5.09 2.98 -3.15
N GLY A 90 5.02 1.66 -2.97
CA GLY A 90 4.43 0.75 -3.94
C GLY A 90 2.91 0.70 -3.82
N MET A 91 2.22 0.62 -4.95
CA MET A 91 0.81 0.25 -5.00
C MET A 91 0.60 -0.82 -6.07
N ASN A 92 -0.08 -1.90 -5.71
CA ASN A 92 -0.45 -2.96 -6.63
C ASN A 92 -1.82 -2.66 -7.25
N THR A 93 -1.92 -2.74 -8.57
CA THR A 93 -3.18 -2.62 -9.31
C THR A 93 -3.57 -3.96 -9.92
N ASP A 94 -4.85 -4.17 -10.21
CA ASP A 94 -5.33 -5.43 -10.78
C ASP A 94 -4.74 -5.74 -12.17
N GLY A 95 -4.26 -4.71 -12.87
CA GLY A 95 -3.79 -4.73 -14.25
C GLY A 95 -4.80 -5.26 -15.26
N ARG A 96 -6.10 -5.26 -14.93
CA ARG A 96 -7.21 -5.70 -15.79
C ARG A 96 -7.90 -4.51 -16.44
N TYR A 97 -7.11 -3.72 -17.15
CA TYR A 97 -7.54 -2.45 -17.79
C TYR A 97 -8.43 -2.62 -19.03
N LYS A 98 -8.73 -3.86 -19.43
CA LYS A 98 -9.68 -4.20 -20.51
C LYS A 98 -10.69 -5.19 -20.00
N GLU A 99 -11.93 -5.05 -20.45
CA GLU A 99 -13.04 -5.94 -20.11
C GLU A 99 -12.74 -7.42 -20.43
N GLU A 100 -12.08 -7.66 -21.56
CA GLU A 100 -11.61 -8.99 -22.01
C GLU A 100 -10.70 -9.69 -21.00
N LEU A 101 -9.99 -8.93 -20.16
CA LEU A 101 -9.06 -9.47 -19.16
C LEU A 101 -9.75 -9.82 -17.85
N MET A 102 -10.99 -9.39 -17.61
CA MET A 102 -11.65 -9.57 -16.32
C MET A 102 -11.91 -11.03 -15.97
N SER A 103 -12.23 -11.86 -16.97
CA SER A 103 -12.53 -13.29 -16.80
C SER A 103 -11.32 -14.22 -17.00
N VAL A 104 -10.15 -13.67 -17.35
CA VAL A 104 -8.96 -14.47 -17.65
C VAL A 104 -8.20 -14.84 -16.38
N ILE A 105 -7.87 -16.11 -16.24
CA ILE A 105 -6.96 -16.59 -15.18
C ILE A 105 -5.52 -16.29 -15.62
N GLY A 106 -4.80 -15.48 -14.85
CA GLY A 106 -3.43 -15.09 -15.16
C GLY A 106 -2.88 -14.05 -14.16
N MET A 107 -1.57 -13.81 -14.25
CA MET A 107 -0.88 -12.77 -13.46
C MET A 107 -0.97 -11.43 -14.18
N PHE A 108 -1.93 -10.61 -13.77
CA PHE A 108 -2.15 -9.27 -14.33
C PHE A 108 -1.67 -8.14 -13.42
N VAL A 109 -1.39 -8.43 -12.15
CA VAL A 109 -1.01 -7.41 -11.16
C VAL A 109 0.15 -6.56 -11.68
N ASN A 110 -0.03 -5.25 -11.66
CA ASN A 110 1.03 -4.29 -11.98
C ASN A 110 1.35 -3.45 -10.74
N ALA A 111 2.64 -3.32 -10.44
CA ALA A 111 3.08 -2.48 -9.34
C ALA A 111 3.49 -1.09 -9.89
N ILE A 112 2.94 -0.03 -9.30
CA ILE A 112 3.27 1.34 -9.67
C ILE A 112 3.83 2.12 -8.49
N PRO A 113 4.78 3.05 -8.72
CA PRO A 113 5.20 3.99 -7.70
C PRO A 113 4.09 5.00 -7.43
N LEU A 114 3.80 5.23 -6.16
CA LEU A 114 2.86 6.24 -5.70
C LEU A 114 3.65 7.26 -4.88
N ARG A 115 4.03 8.34 -5.54
CA ARG A 115 4.78 9.45 -4.94
C ARG A 115 3.81 10.50 -4.40
N CYS A 116 4.02 10.92 -3.16
CA CYS A 116 3.26 11.97 -2.51
C CYS A 116 4.22 12.93 -1.81
N GLN A 117 4.14 14.21 -2.19
CA GLN A 117 4.92 15.28 -1.57
C GLN A 117 4.03 16.02 -0.56
N LEU A 118 4.33 15.84 0.71
CA LEU A 118 3.56 16.35 1.84
C LEU A 118 4.03 17.76 2.21
N ASP A 119 3.09 18.62 2.60
CA ASP A 119 3.38 19.85 3.32
C ASP A 119 3.01 19.68 4.80
N PRO A 120 3.96 19.85 5.74
CA PRO A 120 3.69 19.77 7.17
C PRO A 120 2.64 20.79 7.67
N HIS A 121 2.36 21.85 6.90
CA HIS A 121 1.39 22.89 7.24
C HIS A 121 -0.01 22.62 6.70
N TRP A 122 -0.21 21.54 5.94
CA TRP A 122 -1.53 21.18 5.46
C TRP A 122 -2.46 20.80 6.60
N SER A 123 -3.68 21.31 6.51
CA SER A 123 -4.80 20.74 7.24
C SER A 123 -5.07 19.31 6.75
N PHE A 124 -5.78 18.54 7.58
CA PHE A 124 -6.24 17.20 7.22
C PHE A 124 -7.02 17.18 5.90
N HIS A 125 -7.82 18.22 5.63
CA HIS A 125 -8.61 18.34 4.41
C HIS A 125 -7.72 18.55 3.17
N GLN A 126 -6.73 19.45 3.26
CA GLN A 126 -5.77 19.67 2.17
C GLN A 126 -4.96 18.41 1.87
N LEU A 127 -4.59 17.67 2.92
CA LEU A 127 -3.86 16.41 2.76
C LEU A 127 -4.70 15.35 2.03
N ILE A 128 -5.97 15.15 2.41
CA ILE A 128 -6.81 14.17 1.71
C ILE A 128 -7.07 14.60 0.26
N ASP A 129 -7.29 15.89 -0.02
CA ASP A 129 -7.48 16.38 -1.38
C ASP A 129 -6.23 16.15 -2.25
N HIS A 130 -5.05 16.35 -1.69
CA HIS A 130 -3.80 16.04 -2.38
C HIS A 130 -3.65 14.54 -2.65
N VAL A 131 -3.90 13.69 -1.66
CA VAL A 131 -3.81 12.23 -1.82
C VAL A 131 -4.84 11.70 -2.83
N LYS A 132 -6.06 12.26 -2.87
CA LYS A 132 -7.07 11.96 -3.90
C LYS A 132 -6.52 12.21 -5.29
N GLU A 133 -5.85 13.34 -5.49
CA GLU A 133 -5.28 13.72 -6.78
C GLU A 133 -4.13 12.80 -7.18
N VAL A 134 -3.22 12.51 -6.25
CA VAL A 134 -2.10 11.58 -6.44
C VAL A 134 -2.58 10.20 -6.89
N ILE A 135 -3.53 9.60 -6.15
CA ILE A 135 -4.03 8.26 -6.50
C ILE A 135 -4.83 8.28 -7.80
N ARG A 136 -5.67 9.29 -8.03
CA ARG A 136 -6.47 9.42 -9.25
C ARG A 136 -5.59 9.49 -10.50
N ASN A 137 -4.58 10.35 -10.49
CA ASN A 137 -3.68 10.53 -11.62
C ASN A 137 -2.80 9.28 -11.85
N SER A 138 -2.34 8.64 -10.78
CA SER A 138 -1.52 7.43 -10.86
C SER A 138 -2.33 6.24 -11.41
N LEU A 139 -3.58 6.07 -10.95
CA LEU A 139 -4.46 5.01 -11.42
C LEU A 139 -4.85 5.17 -12.89
N GLN A 140 -4.99 6.40 -13.39
CA GLN A 140 -5.25 6.68 -14.80
C GLN A 140 -4.18 6.07 -15.73
N TYR A 141 -2.92 5.97 -15.27
CA TYR A 141 -1.80 5.42 -16.03
C TYR A 141 -1.25 4.11 -15.44
N SER A 142 -2.03 3.44 -14.59
CA SER A 142 -1.65 2.20 -13.92
C SER A 142 -1.44 1.00 -14.85
N TYR A 143 -1.91 1.08 -16.09
CA TYR A 143 -1.65 0.04 -17.12
C TYR A 143 -0.23 0.11 -17.68
N PHE A 144 0.52 1.17 -17.39
CA PHE A 144 1.87 1.34 -17.91
C PHE A 144 2.84 0.38 -17.19
N PRO A 145 3.59 -0.46 -17.92
CA PRO A 145 4.41 -1.49 -17.27
C PRO A 145 5.50 -0.91 -16.37
N LEU A 146 5.67 -1.48 -15.17
CA LEU A 146 6.73 -1.09 -14.25
C LEU A 146 8.11 -1.04 -14.91
N GLN A 147 8.46 -2.03 -15.73
CA GLN A 147 9.76 -2.09 -16.40
C GLN A 147 9.99 -0.87 -17.30
N ARG A 148 8.93 -0.32 -17.91
CA ARG A 148 9.01 0.89 -18.74
C ARG A 148 9.21 2.13 -17.88
N ILE A 149 8.60 2.21 -16.71
CA ILE A 149 8.86 3.27 -15.72
C ILE A 149 10.35 3.22 -15.34
N LEU A 150 10.85 2.04 -14.94
CA LEU A 150 12.24 1.88 -14.51
C LEU A 150 13.26 2.20 -15.61
N THR A 151 12.99 1.92 -16.89
CA THR A 151 13.90 2.30 -17.97
C THR A 151 14.14 3.81 -18.10
N GLN A 152 13.26 4.63 -17.54
CA GLN A 152 13.41 6.10 -17.51
C GLN A 152 14.29 6.58 -16.36
N HIS A 153 14.53 5.72 -15.37
CA HIS A 153 15.34 6.00 -14.19
C HIS A 153 16.51 5.00 -14.17
N PRO A 154 17.53 5.16 -15.04
CA PRO A 154 18.61 4.19 -15.18
C PRO A 154 19.48 4.05 -13.92
N GLN A 155 19.45 5.04 -13.02
CA GLN A 155 20.07 4.95 -11.70
C GLN A 155 19.27 4.03 -10.76
N ALA A 156 17.93 3.99 -10.95
CA ALA A 156 16.99 3.10 -10.28
C ALA A 156 17.22 1.67 -10.73
N THR A 157 18.33 1.10 -10.27
CA THR A 157 18.68 -0.30 -10.49
C THR A 157 17.61 -1.20 -9.87
N LYS A 158 16.84 -0.69 -8.92
CA LYS A 158 15.85 -1.43 -8.12
C LYS A 158 14.68 -0.53 -7.75
N PRO A 159 13.44 -1.05 -7.75
CA PRO A 159 12.26 -0.30 -7.34
C PRO A 159 12.22 -0.21 -5.80
N ILE A 160 13.07 0.64 -5.19
CA ILE A 160 13.13 0.81 -3.73
C ILE A 160 11.83 1.36 -3.14
N PHE A 161 11.00 2.01 -3.94
CA PHE A 161 9.63 2.36 -3.53
C PHE A 161 8.77 1.12 -3.18
N LEU A 162 9.14 -0.10 -3.61
CA LEU A 162 8.48 -1.35 -3.19
C LEU A 162 8.94 -1.84 -1.80
N GLU A 163 9.84 -1.13 -1.13
CA GLU A 163 10.19 -1.46 0.27
C GLU A 163 9.01 -1.32 1.21
N THR A 164 8.11 -0.40 0.89
CA THR A 164 6.87 -0.20 1.62
C THR A 164 5.75 -0.05 0.60
N SER A 165 4.66 -0.79 0.79
CA SER A 165 3.53 -0.76 -0.14
C SER A 165 2.23 -0.54 0.60
N PHE A 166 1.27 0.04 -0.12
CA PHE A 166 -0.10 0.14 0.31
C PHE A 166 -0.96 -0.74 -0.58
N GLU A 167 -1.77 -1.59 0.05
CA GLU A 167 -2.75 -2.43 -0.62
C GLU A 167 -4.10 -2.23 0.03
N PHE A 168 -5.12 -2.01 -0.79
CA PHE A 168 -6.49 -1.94 -0.35
C PHE A 168 -7.32 -2.98 -1.10
N GLN A 169 -7.96 -3.85 -0.35
CA GLN A 169 -8.86 -4.85 -0.90
C GLN A 169 -10.23 -4.67 -0.26
N SER A 170 -11.18 -4.16 -1.05
CA SER A 170 -12.58 -4.20 -0.67
C SER A 170 -13.11 -5.58 -0.98
N TYR A 171 -13.24 -6.41 0.05
CA TYR A 171 -14.11 -7.55 -0.03
C TYR A 171 -15.54 -7.03 0.03
N TYR A 172 -16.12 -6.74 -1.13
CA TYR A 172 -17.56 -6.64 -1.25
C TYR A 172 -18.14 -8.00 -0.86
N SER A 173 -18.43 -8.18 0.44
CA SER A 173 -19.45 -9.13 0.83
C SER A 173 -20.70 -8.66 0.11
N LYS A 174 -21.15 -9.45 -0.86
CA LYS A 174 -22.48 -9.31 -1.45
C LYS A 174 -23.50 -9.73 -0.40
N SER A 175 -23.49 -9.07 0.75
CA SER A 175 -24.49 -9.15 1.80
C SER A 175 -25.36 -7.92 1.62
N SER A 176 -26.45 -8.11 0.88
CA SER A 176 -27.62 -7.26 1.06
C SER A 176 -27.87 -7.09 2.56
N LYS A 177 -28.31 -5.90 2.95
CA LYS A 177 -28.91 -5.66 4.27
C LYS A 177 -30.32 -6.28 4.33
N THR A 178 -30.39 -7.55 3.95
CA THR A 178 -31.50 -8.48 4.07
C THR A 178 -30.83 -9.67 4.75
N GLU A 179 -31.33 -10.13 5.89
CA GLU A 179 -30.89 -11.42 6.46
C GLU A 179 -30.95 -12.46 5.34
N LEU A 180 -29.78 -12.82 4.80
CA LEU A 180 -29.69 -13.80 3.73
C LEU A 180 -29.67 -15.17 4.41
N MET A 181 -30.84 -15.79 4.46
CA MET A 181 -31.03 -17.13 5.00
C MET A 181 -30.66 -18.16 3.93
N ILE A 182 -29.78 -19.11 4.24
CA ILE A 182 -29.59 -20.33 3.43
C ILE A 182 -30.14 -21.49 4.27
N GLY A 183 -31.41 -21.84 4.04
CA GLY A 183 -32.13 -22.72 4.95
C GLY A 183 -32.21 -22.10 6.34
N ASP A 184 -31.75 -22.82 7.37
CA ASP A 184 -31.79 -22.37 8.77
C ASP A 184 -30.54 -21.59 9.23
N ALA A 185 -29.54 -21.43 8.35
CA ALA A 185 -28.28 -20.76 8.68
C ALA A 185 -28.32 -19.25 8.36
N ARG A 186 -27.87 -18.42 9.31
CA ARG A 186 -27.81 -16.94 9.22
C ARG A 186 -26.42 -16.44 8.80
N LEU A 187 -26.37 -15.41 7.97
CA LEU A 187 -25.16 -14.68 7.56
C LEU A 187 -25.20 -13.21 8.05
N PHE A 188 -24.05 -12.68 8.51
CA PHE A 188 -23.91 -11.33 9.05
C PHE A 188 -22.95 -10.46 8.21
N ALA A 189 -23.21 -9.15 8.14
CA ALA A 189 -22.29 -8.18 7.56
C ALA A 189 -21.09 -7.95 8.52
N ALA A 190 -19.88 -8.17 8.02
CA ALA A 190 -18.66 -8.01 8.79
C ALA A 190 -18.17 -6.55 8.80
N PRO A 191 -17.47 -6.10 9.86
CA PRO A 191 -16.81 -4.80 9.88
C PRO A 191 -15.81 -4.68 8.71
N ILE A 192 -15.48 -3.45 8.33
CA ILE A 192 -14.38 -3.20 7.39
C ILE A 192 -13.10 -3.77 8.01
N SER A 193 -12.61 -4.86 7.44
CA SER A 193 -11.31 -5.42 7.77
C SER A 193 -10.27 -4.68 6.96
N LEU A 194 -9.63 -3.67 7.56
CA LEU A 194 -8.44 -3.06 6.97
C LEU A 194 -7.24 -3.95 7.30
N LYS A 195 -6.81 -4.78 6.35
CA LYS A 195 -5.59 -5.56 6.48
C LYS A 195 -4.41 -4.70 6.03
N ILE A 196 -3.66 -4.14 6.96
CA ILE A 196 -2.37 -3.51 6.66
C ILE A 196 -1.30 -4.57 6.84
N ASP A 197 -0.83 -5.18 5.75
CA ASP A 197 0.29 -6.12 5.79
C ASP A 197 1.62 -5.34 5.83
N ILE A 198 2.20 -5.21 7.02
CA ILE A 198 3.54 -4.63 7.18
C ILE A 198 4.57 -5.75 7.08
N TRP A 199 5.36 -5.76 6.01
CA TRP A 199 6.44 -6.72 5.81
C TRP A 199 7.70 -6.31 6.58
N ILE A 200 7.94 -6.93 7.74
CA ILE A 200 9.15 -6.71 8.55
C ILE A 200 10.14 -7.85 8.31
N ASN A 201 11.31 -7.55 7.73
CA ASN A 201 12.39 -8.53 7.55
C ASN A 201 13.13 -8.78 8.89
N TYR A 202 13.29 -10.03 9.33
CA TYR A 202 14.12 -10.36 10.51
C TYR A 202 15.09 -11.53 10.28
N HIS A 203 16.23 -11.47 10.96
CA HIS A 203 17.21 -12.56 11.07
C HIS A 203 17.03 -13.29 12.41
N VAL A 204 16.78 -14.59 12.36
CA VAL A 204 16.91 -15.48 13.53
C VAL A 204 18.39 -15.87 13.58
N PRO A 205 19.16 -15.48 14.62
CA PRO A 205 20.48 -16.06 14.84
C PRO A 205 20.32 -17.56 14.97
N SER A 206 21.14 -18.35 14.26
CA SER A 206 21.14 -19.80 14.40
C SER A 206 21.32 -20.17 15.87
N MET A 207 20.26 -20.65 16.52
CA MET A 207 20.36 -21.30 17.82
C MET A 207 21.14 -22.58 17.61
N HIS A 208 22.41 -22.59 18.02
CA HIS A 208 23.05 -23.83 18.41
C HIS A 208 22.18 -24.46 19.51
N GLN A 209 21.72 -25.69 19.25
CA GLN A 209 21.09 -26.53 20.25
C GLN A 209 22.10 -26.79 21.37
N SER A 210 22.05 -25.97 22.41
CA SER A 210 22.62 -26.32 23.71
C SER A 210 21.47 -26.89 24.53
N THR A 211 21.40 -28.22 24.57
CA THR A 211 20.59 -28.99 25.51
C THR A 211 20.93 -28.53 26.93
N CYS A 212 20.03 -27.79 27.56
CA CYS A 212 20.07 -27.56 28.99
C CYS A 212 19.26 -28.68 29.65
N SER A 213 19.96 -29.69 30.16
CA SER A 213 19.39 -30.74 31.01
C SER A 213 18.95 -30.12 32.33
N ILE A 214 17.72 -30.41 32.72
CA ILE A 214 17.21 -30.15 34.06
C ILE A 214 17.73 -31.26 34.97
N GLU A 215 18.58 -30.90 35.94
CA GLU A 215 18.68 -31.54 37.26
C GLU A 215 18.58 -30.44 38.32
#